data_AF-A0A210VYN9-F1
#
_entry.id   AF-A0A210VYN9-F1
#
_cell.length_a   1.000
_cell.length_b   1.000
_cell.length_c   1.000
_cell.angle_alpha   90.00
_cell.angle_beta   90.00
_cell.angle_gamma   90.00
#
_symmetry.space_group_name_H-M   'P 1'
#
loop_
_entity.id
_entity.type
_entity.pdbx_description
1 polymer ?
#
loop_
_entity_poly.entity_id
_entity_poly.type
_entity_poly.pdbx_seq_one_letter_code
_entity_poly.pdbx_strand_id
1 'polypeptide(L)'
;MIKKKNNAYRLIKTNTPKLALIHHATGFSPNRLASLFLKVTAQEDLVIQKKTKDGFWDWKLADDTAYKYLKKEITAYLKKNVDTSTFQLMLEHFNTNYLTKEYFGEDYQSLVNTYQFQEGPLKDFVREAFIAINPLTADMSPQERAMRNQRLGKISVKHWIGDITNYDYFSQAPGFMMSNVQQALQYIDLYIMNLLHEKQLDSELSNLSVNQRLEQKLIPKASATKIKKPKI
;
A
#
# COMPACT_ATOMS: atom_id res chain seq x y z
N MET A 1 -10.31 4.28 -24.03
CA MET A 1 -9.36 3.18 -23.81
C MET A 1 -7.95 3.77 -23.71
N ILE A 2 -7.50 4.09 -22.49
CA ILE A 2 -6.18 4.70 -22.26
C ILE A 2 -5.13 3.65 -22.63
N LYS A 3 -4.29 3.96 -23.62
CA LYS A 3 -3.37 3.00 -24.22
C LYS A 3 -2.41 2.48 -23.14
N LYS A 4 -2.27 1.15 -23.07
CA LYS A 4 -1.29 0.35 -22.28
C LYS A 4 0.20 0.73 -22.50
N LYS A 5 0.50 1.89 -23.11
CA LYS A 5 1.83 2.39 -23.46
C LYS A 5 2.22 3.53 -22.50
N ASN A 6 2.12 3.30 -21.20
CA ASN A 6 2.72 4.20 -20.21
C ASN A 6 3.74 3.41 -19.39
N ASN A 7 5.00 3.86 -19.39
CA ASN A 7 6.10 3.20 -18.69
C ASN A 7 5.81 3.09 -17.19
N ALA A 8 5.10 4.06 -16.59
CA ALA A 8 4.67 3.99 -15.19
C ALA A 8 3.78 2.77 -14.90
N TYR A 9 2.80 2.46 -15.76
CA TYR A 9 1.94 1.28 -15.58
C TYR A 9 2.74 -0.03 -15.72
N ARG A 10 3.67 -0.08 -16.68
CA ARG A 10 4.56 -1.23 -16.86
C ARG A 10 5.44 -1.45 -15.63
N LEU A 11 6.05 -0.38 -15.12
CA LEU A 11 6.92 -0.41 -13.93
C LEU A 11 6.15 -0.85 -12.69
N ILE A 12 4.96 -0.27 -12.46
CA ILE A 12 4.05 -0.70 -11.40
C ILE A 12 3.77 -2.20 -11.50
N LYS A 13 3.39 -2.68 -12.69
CA LYS A 13 3.02 -4.08 -12.90
C LYS A 13 4.20 -5.04 -12.65
N THR A 14 5.40 -4.67 -13.09
CA THR A 14 6.62 -5.45 -12.85
C THR A 14 6.95 -5.52 -11.36
N ASN A 15 6.72 -4.43 -10.63
CA ASN A 15 7.04 -4.32 -9.21
C ASN A 15 5.87 -4.70 -8.29
N THR A 16 4.73 -5.16 -8.82
CA THR A 16 3.55 -5.54 -8.04
C THR A 16 3.88 -6.47 -6.86
N PRO A 17 4.73 -7.50 -6.98
CA PRO A 17 5.08 -8.35 -5.83
C PRO A 17 5.69 -7.57 -4.66
N LYS A 18 6.71 -6.73 -4.93
CA LYS A 18 7.37 -5.88 -3.93
C LYS A 18 6.39 -4.89 -3.31
N LEU A 19 5.62 -4.19 -4.15
CA LEU A 19 4.65 -3.20 -3.70
C LEU A 19 3.52 -3.84 -2.89
N ALA A 20 3.07 -5.04 -3.26
CA ALA A 20 2.07 -5.78 -2.51
C ALA A 20 2.61 -6.26 -1.16
N LEU A 21 3.87 -6.71 -1.10
CA LEU A 21 4.53 -7.10 0.14
C LEU A 21 4.63 -5.91 1.11
N ILE A 22 5.16 -4.77 0.64
CA ILE A 22 5.24 -3.54 1.43
C ILE A 22 3.85 -3.14 1.93
N HIS A 23 2.86 -3.05 1.04
CA HIS A 23 1.48 -2.69 1.42
C HIS A 23 0.91 -3.64 2.48
N HIS A 24 1.09 -4.95 2.30
CA HIS A 24 0.53 -5.95 3.21
C HIS A 24 1.19 -5.91 4.59
N ALA A 25 2.52 -5.76 4.62
CA ALA A 25 3.31 -5.70 5.86
C ALA A 25 3.05 -4.42 6.66
N THR A 26 2.85 -3.29 5.98
CA THR A 26 2.84 -1.95 6.60
C THR A 26 1.45 -1.33 6.72
N GLY A 27 0.45 -1.89 6.01
CA GLY A 27 -0.86 -1.27 5.83
C GLY A 27 -0.85 0.01 4.97
N PHE A 28 0.30 0.40 4.42
CA PHE A 28 0.48 1.67 3.75
C PHE A 28 -0.38 1.80 2.49
N SER A 29 -1.04 2.94 2.28
CA SER A 29 -1.98 3.15 1.17
C SER A 29 -1.36 2.75 -0.19
N PRO A 30 -2.02 1.88 -0.99
CA PRO A 30 -1.56 1.57 -2.35
C PRO A 30 -1.38 2.82 -3.21
N ASN A 31 -2.28 3.81 -3.11
CA ASN A 31 -2.18 5.01 -3.95
C ASN A 31 -0.93 5.83 -3.61
N ARG A 32 -0.65 6.03 -2.32
CA ARG A 32 0.55 6.73 -1.85
C ARG A 32 1.81 5.94 -2.14
N LEU A 33 1.77 4.61 -1.98
CA LEU A 33 2.87 3.73 -2.35
C LEU A 33 3.22 3.85 -3.83
N ALA A 34 2.23 3.92 -4.72
CA ALA A 34 2.46 4.23 -6.14
C ALA A 34 3.11 5.60 -6.33
N SER A 35 2.59 6.63 -5.65
CA SER A 35 3.13 7.99 -5.76
C SER A 35 4.59 8.04 -5.33
N LEU A 36 4.92 7.44 -4.18
CA LEU A 36 6.29 7.33 -3.67
C LEU A 36 7.17 6.52 -4.62
N PHE A 37 6.73 5.33 -5.05
CA PHE A 37 7.45 4.49 -5.99
C PHE A 37 7.79 5.23 -7.28
N LEU A 38 6.83 5.95 -7.87
CA LEU A 38 7.07 6.73 -9.08
C LEU A 38 7.98 7.94 -8.81
N LYS A 39 7.86 8.60 -7.66
CA LYS A 39 8.74 9.72 -7.27
C LYS A 39 10.20 9.29 -7.13
N VAL A 40 10.44 8.08 -6.65
CA VAL A 40 11.78 7.55 -6.41
C VAL A 40 12.36 6.77 -7.60
N THR A 41 11.56 6.57 -8.66
CA THR A 41 12.00 5.96 -9.91
C THR A 41 12.73 6.98 -10.77
N ALA A 42 13.81 6.57 -11.45
CA ALA A 42 14.56 7.46 -12.33
C ALA A 42 13.67 8.05 -13.43
N GLN A 43 13.82 9.35 -13.70
CA GLN A 43 12.95 10.05 -14.65
C GLN A 43 13.00 9.42 -16.05
N GLU A 44 14.17 8.96 -16.48
CA GLU A 44 14.39 8.24 -17.74
C GLU A 44 13.56 6.97 -17.90
N ASP A 45 13.29 6.26 -16.79
CA ASP A 45 12.44 5.06 -16.79
C ASP A 45 10.95 5.40 -16.92
N LEU A 46 10.56 6.64 -16.56
CA LEU A 46 9.18 7.11 -16.57
C LEU A 46 8.79 7.78 -17.89
N VAL A 47 9.73 8.34 -18.63
CA VAL A 47 9.43 9.06 -19.86
C VAL A 47 9.12 8.10 -21.00
N ILE A 48 8.17 8.48 -21.85
CA ILE A 48 7.87 7.77 -23.10
C ILE A 48 8.45 8.59 -24.25
N GLN A 49 9.35 8.00 -25.04
CA GLN A 49 9.71 8.55 -26.34
C GLN A 49 8.51 8.49 -27.28
N LYS A 50 8.01 9.65 -27.71
CA LYS A 50 6.91 9.72 -28.68
C LYS A 50 7.34 10.57 -29.87
N LYS A 51 7.30 10.00 -31.07
CA LYS A 51 7.56 10.75 -32.29
C LYS A 51 6.39 11.72 -32.53
N THR A 52 6.69 13.00 -32.65
CA THR A 52 5.76 14.07 -33.02
C THR A 52 5.31 13.90 -34.48
N LYS A 53 4.23 14.59 -34.87
CA LYS A 53 3.74 14.58 -36.26
C LYS A 53 4.80 15.06 -37.26
N ASP A 54 5.72 15.91 -36.80
CA ASP A 54 6.78 16.52 -37.60
C ASP A 54 8.10 15.71 -37.54
N GLY A 55 8.09 14.51 -36.94
CA GLY A 55 9.22 13.59 -36.95
C GLY A 55 10.23 13.73 -35.81
N PHE A 56 10.10 14.74 -34.94
CA PHE A 56 10.93 14.93 -33.75
C PHE A 56 10.51 14.03 -32.58
N TRP A 57 11.43 13.67 -31.69
CA TRP A 57 11.13 12.90 -30.48
C TRP A 57 10.76 13.83 -29.32
N ASP A 58 9.58 13.64 -28.74
CA ASP A 58 9.06 14.38 -27.59
C ASP A 58 9.01 13.46 -26.36
N TRP A 59 9.46 14.00 -25.23
CA TRP A 59 9.71 13.32 -23.96
C TRP A 59 8.62 13.78 -22.97
N LYS A 60 7.47 13.09 -22.94
CA LYS A 60 6.37 13.45 -22.02
C LYS A 60 6.35 12.57 -20.76
N LEU A 61 6.23 13.22 -19.60
CA LEU A 61 5.95 12.58 -18.32
C LEU A 61 4.67 11.76 -18.40
N ALA A 62 4.72 10.57 -17.82
CA ALA A 62 3.61 9.66 -17.67
C ALA A 62 2.42 10.35 -16.98
N ASP A 63 1.25 10.31 -17.63
CA ASP A 63 -0.04 10.79 -17.13
C ASP A 63 -0.26 10.38 -15.66
N ASP A 64 -0.61 11.34 -14.79
CA ASP A 64 -0.88 11.20 -13.34
C ASP A 64 -2.14 10.36 -13.06
N THR A 65 -2.40 9.32 -13.86
CA THR A 65 -3.58 8.47 -13.76
C THR A 65 -3.20 6.99 -13.68
N ALA A 66 -1.93 6.63 -13.91
CA ALA A 66 -1.45 5.25 -13.82
C ALA A 66 -1.55 4.66 -12.40
N TYR A 67 -1.41 5.48 -11.36
CA TYR A 67 -1.51 5.04 -9.96
C TYR A 67 -2.91 4.49 -9.61
N LYS A 68 -3.97 4.89 -10.33
CA LYS A 68 -5.35 4.42 -10.11
C LYS A 68 -5.50 2.90 -10.32
N TYR A 69 -4.55 2.28 -11.03
CA TYR A 69 -4.54 0.84 -11.26
C TYR A 69 -3.73 0.05 -10.24
N LEU A 70 -2.86 0.69 -9.43
CA LEU A 70 -2.00 -0.05 -8.49
C LEU A 70 -2.82 -0.81 -7.46
N LYS A 71 -3.85 -0.18 -6.87
CA LYS A 71 -4.75 -0.86 -5.92
C LYS A 71 -5.33 -2.15 -6.51
N LYS A 72 -5.78 -2.12 -7.77
CA LYS A 72 -6.34 -3.30 -8.46
C LYS A 72 -5.28 -4.39 -8.65
N GLU A 73 -4.07 -4.04 -9.07
CA GLU A 73 -2.98 -4.99 -9.28
C GLU A 73 -2.52 -5.63 -7.96
N ILE A 74 -2.33 -4.82 -6.90
CA ILE A 74 -2.00 -5.31 -5.55
C ILE A 74 -3.09 -6.24 -5.02
N THR A 75 -4.36 -5.83 -5.09
CA THR A 75 -5.47 -6.68 -4.62
C THR A 75 -5.54 -8.00 -5.39
N ALA A 76 -5.36 -7.97 -6.72
CA ALA A 76 -5.37 -9.18 -7.54
C ALA A 76 -4.18 -10.09 -7.22
N TYR A 77 -3.00 -9.52 -6.93
CA TYR A 77 -1.82 -10.26 -6.52
C TYR A 77 -2.00 -10.91 -5.15
N LEU A 78 -2.43 -10.14 -4.14
CA LEU A 78 -2.62 -10.64 -2.78
C LEU A 78 -3.69 -11.75 -2.74
N LYS A 79 -4.82 -11.58 -3.43
CA LYS A 79 -5.87 -12.62 -3.53
C LYS A 79 -5.35 -13.98 -4.01
N LYS A 80 -4.29 -14.00 -4.82
CA LYS A 80 -3.71 -15.23 -5.38
C LYS A 80 -2.55 -15.78 -4.57
N ASN A 81 -1.81 -14.92 -3.86
CA ASN A 81 -0.52 -15.27 -3.30
C ASN A 81 -0.45 -15.17 -1.78
N VAL A 82 -1.35 -14.43 -1.12
CA VAL A 82 -1.24 -14.14 0.31
C VAL A 82 -1.15 -15.41 1.16
N ASP A 83 -1.93 -16.43 0.85
CA ASP A 83 -1.96 -17.70 1.60
C ASP A 83 -0.90 -18.71 1.14
N THR A 84 -0.01 -18.34 0.20
CA THR A 84 1.05 -19.23 -0.26
C THR A 84 2.22 -19.23 0.71
N SER A 85 2.85 -20.39 0.91
CA SER A 85 4.03 -20.50 1.78
C SER A 85 5.17 -19.59 1.34
N THR A 86 5.38 -19.42 0.03
CA THR A 86 6.38 -18.50 -0.51
C THR A 86 6.12 -17.06 -0.07
N PHE A 87 4.88 -16.59 -0.14
CA PHE A 87 4.55 -15.23 0.28
C PHE A 87 4.70 -15.03 1.78
N GLN A 88 4.27 -16.01 2.58
CA GLN A 88 4.42 -15.96 4.04
C GLN A 88 5.89 -15.91 4.46
N LEU A 89 6.76 -16.71 3.85
CA LEU A 89 8.21 -16.65 4.09
C LEU A 89 8.81 -15.30 3.69
N MET A 90 8.42 -14.75 2.54
CA MET A 90 8.86 -13.41 2.12
C MET A 90 8.37 -12.33 3.11
N LEU A 91 7.15 -12.45 3.63
CA LEU A 91 6.57 -11.53 4.59
C LEU A 91 7.30 -11.58 5.94
N GLU A 92 7.57 -12.78 6.46
CA GLU A 92 8.31 -12.97 7.70
C GLU A 92 9.74 -12.41 7.59
N HIS A 93 10.44 -12.74 6.49
CA HIS A 93 11.76 -12.19 6.20
C HIS A 93 11.73 -10.67 6.10
N PHE A 94 10.73 -10.10 5.42
CA PHE A 94 10.55 -8.67 5.27
C PHE A 94 10.31 -7.98 6.62
N ASN A 95 9.39 -8.48 7.43
CA ASN A 95 9.07 -7.92 8.74
C ASN A 95 10.30 -7.94 9.66
N THR A 96 11.07 -9.02 9.65
CA THR A 96 12.19 -9.23 10.57
C THR A 96 13.43 -8.40 10.19
N ASN A 97 13.67 -8.17 8.90
CA ASN A 97 14.93 -7.59 8.43
C ASN A 97 14.79 -6.17 7.86
N TYR A 98 13.56 -5.74 7.50
CA TYR A 98 13.32 -4.48 6.81
C TYR A 98 12.40 -3.52 7.56
N LEU A 99 11.49 -4.01 8.42
CA LEU A 99 10.66 -3.14 9.27
C LEU A 99 11.33 -2.74 10.60
N THR A 100 12.48 -3.33 10.89
CA THR A 100 13.29 -3.12 12.10
C THR A 100 14.70 -2.64 11.77
N LYS A 101 14.95 -2.28 10.51
CA LYS A 101 16.32 -2.05 10.00
C LYS A 101 16.89 -0.75 10.57
N GLU A 102 17.90 -0.86 11.43
CA GLU A 102 18.39 0.27 12.26
C GLU A 102 18.80 1.52 11.47
N TYR A 103 19.42 1.37 10.29
CA TYR A 103 19.84 2.54 9.50
C TYR A 103 18.68 3.24 8.77
N PHE A 104 17.46 2.68 8.79
CA PHE A 104 16.25 3.40 8.40
C PHE A 104 15.75 4.34 9.51
N GLY A 105 16.34 4.27 10.71
CA GLY A 105 15.96 5.04 11.89
C GLY A 105 15.18 4.18 12.89
N GLU A 106 14.15 4.77 13.49
CA GLU A 106 13.20 4.04 14.35
C GLU A 106 12.52 2.91 13.56
N ASP A 107 12.19 1.81 14.23
CA ASP A 107 11.41 0.74 13.60
C ASP A 107 10.06 1.28 13.09
N TYR A 108 9.55 0.66 12.02
CA TYR A 108 8.34 1.15 11.35
C TYR A 108 7.13 1.22 12.29
N GLN A 109 7.02 0.30 13.25
CA GLN A 109 5.88 0.27 14.16
C GLN A 109 5.95 1.42 15.17
N SER A 110 7.14 1.83 15.62
CA SER A 110 7.33 3.01 16.45
C SER A 110 6.90 4.30 15.75
N LEU A 111 7.20 4.44 14.46
CA LEU A 111 6.72 5.57 13.65
C LEU A 111 5.19 5.58 13.52
N VAL A 112 4.59 4.39 13.31
CA VAL A 112 3.13 4.22 13.26
C VAL A 112 2.48 4.63 14.58
N ASN A 113 3.06 4.20 15.70
CA ASN A 113 2.54 4.50 17.04
C ASN A 113 2.63 5.99 17.34
N THR A 114 3.73 6.65 16.96
CA THR A 114 3.90 8.10 17.11
C THR A 114 2.84 8.87 16.34
N TYR A 115 2.58 8.48 15.08
CA TYR A 115 1.49 9.05 14.30
C TYR A 115 0.14 8.88 15.00
N GLN A 116 -0.20 7.66 15.44
CA GLN A 116 -1.48 7.37 16.08
C GLN A 116 -1.66 8.11 17.41
N PHE A 117 -0.59 8.28 18.18
CA PHE A 117 -0.60 9.06 19.42
C PHE A 117 -0.91 10.55 19.16
N GLN A 118 -0.39 11.11 18.07
CA GLN A 118 -0.67 12.49 17.67
C GLN A 118 -2.08 12.64 17.05
N GLU A 119 -2.53 11.66 16.27
CA GLU A 119 -3.84 11.67 15.61
C GLU A 119 -5.00 11.52 16.59
N GLY A 120 -4.87 10.62 17.58
CA GLY A 120 -5.96 10.24 18.49
C GLY A 120 -6.68 11.42 19.15
N PRO A 121 -5.97 12.30 19.89
CA PRO A 121 -6.58 13.44 20.56
C PRO A 121 -7.27 14.42 19.61
N LEU A 122 -6.72 14.60 18.41
CA LEU A 122 -7.30 15.48 17.38
C LEU A 122 -8.62 14.91 16.87
N LYS A 123 -8.66 13.59 16.67
CA LYS A 123 -9.86 12.87 16.25
C LYS A 123 -10.96 12.97 17.31
N ASP A 124 -10.62 12.79 18.58
CA ASP A 124 -11.56 12.90 19.69
C ASP A 124 -12.10 14.33 19.81
N PHE A 125 -11.21 15.33 19.75
CA PHE A 125 -11.60 16.75 19.76
C PHE A 125 -12.67 17.09 18.70
N VAL A 126 -12.48 16.66 17.44
CA VAL A 126 -13.48 16.97 16.41
C VAL A 126 -14.72 16.09 16.52
N ARG A 127 -14.58 14.84 16.97
CA ARG A 127 -15.74 14.01 17.25
C ARG A 127 -16.66 14.69 18.28
N GLU A 128 -16.08 15.21 19.36
CA GLU A 128 -16.79 15.96 20.39
C GLU A 128 -17.43 17.23 19.82
N ALA A 129 -16.66 18.04 19.08
CA ALA A 129 -17.17 19.25 18.45
C ALA A 129 -18.33 18.96 17.47
N PHE A 130 -18.24 17.89 16.68
CA PHE A 130 -19.31 17.48 15.77
C PHE A 130 -20.58 17.09 16.54
N ILE A 131 -20.45 16.35 17.65
CA ILE A 131 -21.57 15.95 18.49
C ILE A 131 -22.25 17.17 19.11
N ALA A 132 -21.47 18.15 19.58
CA ALA A 132 -21.96 19.37 20.18
C ALA A 132 -22.73 20.26 19.17
N ILE A 133 -22.22 20.38 17.93
CA ILE A 133 -22.86 21.19 16.87
C ILE A 133 -24.06 20.46 16.25
N ASN A 134 -24.04 19.13 16.21
CA ASN A 134 -25.09 18.29 15.61
C ASN A 134 -25.64 17.29 16.64
N PRO A 135 -26.31 17.77 17.71
CA PRO A 135 -26.91 16.91 18.72
C PRO A 135 -28.10 16.16 18.13
N LEU A 136 -28.41 14.96 18.63
CA LEU A 136 -29.65 14.28 18.27
C LEU A 136 -30.82 14.97 18.96
N THR A 137 -31.85 15.33 18.20
CA THR A 137 -33.08 15.93 18.73
C THR A 137 -34.27 14.99 18.54
N ALA A 138 -35.32 15.16 19.35
CA ALA A 138 -36.46 14.25 19.39
C ALA A 138 -37.26 14.26 18.07
N ASP A 139 -37.30 15.40 17.40
CA ASP A 139 -38.01 15.70 16.16
C ASP A 139 -37.29 15.24 14.88
N MET A 140 -36.01 14.84 14.96
CA MET A 140 -35.31 14.31 13.78
C MET A 140 -35.98 13.04 13.26
N SER A 141 -36.22 13.03 11.95
CA SER A 141 -36.65 11.84 11.21
C SER A 141 -35.59 10.72 11.28
N PRO A 142 -35.99 9.45 11.07
CA PRO A 142 -35.03 8.34 10.98
C PRO A 142 -33.92 8.55 9.94
N GLN A 143 -34.24 9.21 8.81
CA GLN A 143 -33.29 9.49 7.75
C GLN A 143 -32.22 10.52 8.17
N GLU A 144 -32.62 11.59 8.85
CA GLU A 144 -31.69 12.61 9.35
C GLU A 144 -30.75 12.03 10.41
N ARG A 145 -31.29 11.22 11.33
CA ARG A 145 -30.49 10.49 12.33
C ARG A 145 -29.47 9.58 11.66
N ALA A 146 -29.87 8.83 10.62
CA ALA A 146 -28.98 7.95 9.88
C ALA A 146 -27.87 8.73 9.15
N MET A 147 -28.20 9.81 8.45
CA MET A 147 -27.20 10.65 7.76
C MET A 147 -26.20 11.27 8.71
N ARG A 148 -26.67 11.80 9.84
CA ARG A 148 -25.82 12.37 10.89
C ARG A 148 -24.88 11.32 11.47
N ASN A 149 -25.39 10.14 11.80
CA ASN A 149 -24.58 9.04 12.33
C ASN A 149 -23.60 8.48 11.30
N GLN A 150 -23.95 8.49 10.01
CA GLN A 150 -23.02 8.14 8.94
C GLN A 150 -21.85 9.14 8.88
N ARG A 151 -22.11 10.44 8.99
CA ARG A 151 -21.07 11.49 9.03
C ARG A 151 -20.17 11.35 10.26
N LEU A 152 -20.76 11.18 11.44
CA LEU A 152 -19.99 10.91 12.67
C LEU A 152 -19.19 9.61 12.55
N GLY A 153 -19.77 8.57 11.94
CA GLY A 153 -19.12 7.31 11.63
C GLY A 153 -17.85 7.53 10.82
N LYS A 154 -17.90 8.33 9.75
CA LYS A 154 -16.73 8.67 8.93
C LYS A 154 -15.62 9.36 9.73
N ILE A 155 -15.98 10.27 10.64
CA ILE A 155 -15.04 10.94 11.56
C ILE A 155 -14.45 9.93 12.57
N SER A 156 -15.24 8.99 13.06
CA SER A 156 -14.82 7.98 14.04
C SER A 156 -14.01 6.81 13.45
N VAL A 157 -14.13 6.56 12.14
CA VAL A 157 -13.35 5.53 11.43
C VAL A 157 -11.93 6.06 11.14
N LYS A 158 -10.99 5.19 10.79
CA LYS A 158 -9.59 5.52 10.47
C LYS A 158 -9.36 6.53 9.32
N HIS A 159 -10.41 7.07 8.68
CA HIS A 159 -10.29 7.65 7.34
C HIS A 159 -10.32 9.18 7.28
N TRP A 160 -10.28 9.87 8.41
CA TRP A 160 -10.62 11.30 8.40
C TRP A 160 -9.41 12.23 8.47
N ILE A 161 -8.47 11.97 9.38
CA ILE A 161 -7.13 12.53 9.31
C ILE A 161 -6.30 11.49 8.57
N GLY A 162 -5.44 11.92 7.66
CA GLY A 162 -4.64 11.08 6.77
C GLY A 162 -3.84 10.02 7.49
N ASP A 163 -4.50 8.92 7.82
CA ASP A 163 -3.89 7.76 8.40
C ASP A 163 -2.94 7.12 7.39
N ILE A 164 -2.09 6.27 7.92
CA ILE A 164 -1.07 5.55 7.17
C ILE A 164 -1.72 4.73 6.04
N THR A 165 -2.99 4.34 6.21
CA THR A 165 -3.73 3.51 5.26
C THR A 165 -4.53 4.30 4.22
N ASN A 166 -4.92 5.55 4.49
CA ASN A 166 -5.97 6.27 3.77
C ASN A 166 -5.77 7.81 3.78
N TYR A 167 -4.52 8.21 3.51
CA TYR A 167 -4.05 9.60 3.32
C TYR A 167 -4.81 10.44 2.29
N ASP A 168 -5.64 9.82 1.44
CA ASP A 168 -6.37 10.49 0.34
C ASP A 168 -7.32 11.59 0.84
N TYR A 169 -7.67 11.59 2.14
CA TYR A 169 -8.51 12.61 2.79
C TYR A 169 -7.73 13.64 3.62
N PHE A 170 -6.40 13.52 3.71
CA PHE A 170 -5.56 14.40 4.55
C PHE A 170 -5.70 15.88 4.18
N SER A 171 -5.75 16.19 2.88
CA SER A 171 -5.90 17.57 2.38
C SER A 171 -7.26 18.21 2.71
N GLN A 172 -8.22 17.43 3.19
CA GLN A 172 -9.54 17.89 3.61
C GLN A 172 -9.61 18.16 5.12
N ALA A 173 -8.56 17.81 5.88
CA ALA A 173 -8.49 18.06 7.30
C ALA A 173 -8.19 19.54 7.59
N PRO A 174 -8.63 20.10 8.72
CA PRO A 174 -8.23 21.42 9.17
C PRO A 174 -6.71 21.56 9.31
N GLY A 175 -6.15 22.70 8.91
CA GLY A 175 -4.71 22.92 8.85
C GLY A 175 -3.97 22.66 10.17
N PHE A 176 -4.55 23.04 11.31
CA PHE A 176 -3.93 22.78 12.63
C PHE A 176 -3.80 21.28 12.91
N MET A 177 -4.76 20.46 12.47
CA MET A 177 -4.71 19.00 12.64
C MET A 177 -3.66 18.38 11.72
N MET A 178 -3.57 18.89 10.48
CA MET A 178 -2.55 18.47 9.53
C MET A 178 -1.14 18.74 10.06
N SER A 179 -0.89 19.96 10.55
CA SER A 179 0.42 20.35 11.09
C SER A 179 0.89 19.45 12.24
N ASN A 180 -0.03 19.02 13.11
CA ASN A 180 0.29 18.17 14.26
C ASN A 180 0.81 16.77 13.88
N VAL A 181 0.33 16.18 12.78
CA VAL A 181 0.73 14.82 12.36
C VAL A 181 1.72 14.82 11.19
N GLN A 182 1.96 15.97 10.57
CA GLN A 182 2.75 16.11 9.34
C GLN A 182 4.16 15.53 9.47
N GLN A 183 4.84 15.77 10.58
CA GLN A 183 6.21 15.30 10.77
C GLN A 183 6.26 13.77 10.86
N ALA A 184 5.37 13.13 11.62
CA ALA A 184 5.30 11.68 11.72
C ALA A 184 5.04 11.04 10.35
N LEU A 185 4.14 11.65 9.56
CA LEU A 185 3.83 11.19 8.20
C LEU A 185 5.01 11.34 7.23
N GLN A 186 5.85 12.36 7.40
CA GLN A 186 7.08 12.53 6.62
C GLN A 186 8.13 11.46 6.96
N TYR A 187 8.28 11.09 8.24
CA TYR A 187 9.16 10.00 8.63
C TYR A 187 8.69 8.65 8.08
N ILE A 188 7.39 8.38 8.14
CA ILE A 188 6.81 7.18 7.53
C ILE A 188 7.06 7.16 6.01
N ASP A 189 6.85 8.28 5.31
CA ASP A 189 7.14 8.38 3.88
C ASP A 189 8.61 8.10 3.58
N LEU A 190 9.53 8.67 4.36
CA LEU A 190 10.96 8.44 4.21
C LEU A 190 11.31 6.97 4.41
N TYR A 191 10.72 6.32 5.42
CA TYR A 191 10.89 4.89 5.66
C TYR A 191 10.43 4.06 4.45
N ILE A 192 9.25 4.37 3.90
CA ILE A 192 8.75 3.69 2.69
C ILE A 192 9.65 3.96 1.48
N MET A 193 10.17 5.18 1.30
CA MET A 193 11.13 5.48 0.22
C MET A 193 12.42 4.65 0.37
N ASN A 194 12.94 4.51 1.59
CA ASN A 194 14.10 3.67 1.88
C ASN A 194 13.85 2.20 1.53
N LEU A 195 12.68 1.65 1.89
CA LEU A 195 12.26 0.30 1.49
C LEU A 195 12.19 0.11 -0.02
N LEU A 196 11.70 1.13 -0.74
CA LEU A 196 11.60 1.09 -2.20
C LEU A 196 12.98 1.13 -2.87
N HIS A 197 13.93 1.88 -2.31
CA HIS A 197 15.31 2.01 -2.78
C HIS A 197 16.23 0.87 -2.39
N GLU A 198 15.79 0.01 -1.47
CA GLU A 198 16.63 -1.06 -0.96
C GLU A 198 16.89 -2.13 -2.04
N LYS A 199 18.11 -2.14 -2.57
CA LYS A 199 18.51 -3.02 -3.68
C LYS A 199 18.63 -4.48 -3.24
N GLN A 200 19.04 -4.72 -1.99
CA GLN A 200 19.20 -6.07 -1.46
C GLN A 200 17.86 -6.81 -1.42
N LEU A 201 16.79 -6.08 -1.08
CA LEU A 201 15.43 -6.63 -0.97
C LEU A 201 15.00 -7.38 -2.23
N ASP A 202 15.21 -6.80 -3.41
CA ASP A 202 14.77 -7.43 -4.67
C ASP A 202 15.51 -8.74 -4.94
N SER A 203 16.81 -8.80 -4.62
CA SER A 203 17.62 -10.00 -4.77
C SER A 203 17.24 -11.10 -3.76
N GLU A 204 16.97 -10.72 -2.52
CA GLU A 204 16.60 -11.65 -1.44
C GLU A 204 15.22 -12.27 -1.67
N LEU A 205 14.23 -11.45 -2.06
CA LEU A 205 12.90 -11.94 -2.42
C LEU A 205 12.95 -12.92 -3.60
N SER A 206 13.81 -12.66 -4.59
CA SER A 206 14.04 -13.58 -5.70
C SER A 206 14.61 -14.91 -5.22
N ASN A 207 15.66 -14.87 -4.39
CA ASN A 207 16.31 -16.05 -3.84
C ASN A 207 15.35 -16.90 -2.99
N LEU A 208 14.58 -16.28 -2.10
CA LEU A 208 13.55 -16.95 -1.29
C LEU A 208 12.52 -17.65 -2.19
N SER A 209 12.05 -16.99 -3.25
CA SER A 209 11.13 -17.61 -4.18
C SER A 209 11.74 -18.78 -4.94
N VAL A 210 13.03 -18.73 -5.28
CA VAL A 210 13.73 -19.83 -5.98
C VAL A 210 13.94 -21.01 -5.04
N ASN A 211 14.42 -20.76 -3.82
CA ASN A 211 14.65 -21.78 -2.80
C ASN A 211 13.36 -22.54 -2.48
N GLN A 212 12.25 -21.83 -2.28
CA GLN A 212 10.95 -22.46 -2.02
C GLN A 212 10.49 -23.37 -3.17
N ARG A 213 10.76 -22.98 -4.43
CA ARG A 213 10.46 -23.83 -5.60
C ARG A 213 11.36 -25.06 -5.66
N LEU A 214 12.61 -24.95 -5.23
CA LEU A 214 13.53 -26.07 -5.15
C LEU A 214 13.09 -27.04 -4.06
N GLU A 215 12.76 -26.54 -2.86
CA GLU A 215 12.23 -27.36 -1.77
C GLU A 215 10.98 -28.13 -2.20
N GLN A 216 10.02 -27.46 -2.86
CA GLN A 216 8.83 -28.14 -3.39
C GLN A 216 9.14 -29.23 -4.42
N LYS A 217 10.21 -29.08 -5.21
CA LYS A 217 10.65 -30.10 -6.18
C LYS A 217 11.39 -31.26 -5.51
N LEU A 218 12.02 -31.01 -4.36
CA LEU A 218 12.75 -32.00 -3.58
C LEU A 218 11.82 -32.86 -2.70
N ILE A 219 10.58 -32.42 -2.45
CA ILE A 219 9.55 -33.26 -1.83
C ILE A 219 9.32 -34.49 -2.74
N PRO A 220 9.57 -35.72 -2.24
CA PRO A 220 9.37 -36.93 -3.03
C PRO A 220 7.92 -36.95 -3.52
N LYS A 221 7.72 -36.97 -4.84
CA LYS A 221 6.39 -37.24 -5.39
C LYS A 221 6.00 -38.62 -4.91
N ALA A 222 4.99 -38.70 -4.04
CA ALA A 222 4.43 -39.97 -3.59
C ALA A 222 4.23 -40.84 -4.84
N SER A 223 4.97 -41.94 -4.91
CA SER A 223 4.83 -42.92 -5.97
C SER A 223 3.39 -43.37 -5.94
N ALA A 224 2.60 -42.94 -6.92
CA ALA A 224 1.28 -43.46 -7.17
C ALA A 224 1.46 -44.89 -7.67
N THR A 225 1.76 -45.81 -6.76
CA THR A 225 1.68 -47.24 -7.01
C THR A 225 0.22 -47.51 -7.30
N LYS A 226 -0.13 -47.59 -8.59
CA LYS A 226 -1.42 -48.09 -9.04
C LYS A 226 -1.54 -49.51 -8.49
N ILE A 227 -2.19 -49.65 -7.33
CA ILE A 227 -2.66 -50.93 -6.85
C ILE A 227 -3.70 -51.38 -7.88
N LYS A 228 -3.28 -52.23 -8.82
CA LYS A 228 -4.22 -52.97 -9.67
C LYS A 228 -5.07 -53.82 -8.72
N LYS A 229 -6.35 -53.50 -8.60
CA LYS A 229 -7.30 -54.37 -7.91
C LYS A 229 -7.28 -55.75 -8.60
N PRO A 230 -7.13 -56.86 -7.87
CA PRO A 230 -7.30 -58.17 -8.47
C PRO A 230 -8.75 -58.30 -8.95
N LYS A 231 -8.92 -58.80 -10.19
CA LYS A 231 -10.24 -59.18 -10.69
C LYS A 231 -10.72 -60.38 -9.88
N ILE A 232 -11.87 -60.23 -9.24
CA ILE A 232 -12.69 -61.34 -8.75
C ILE A 232 -13.50 -61.85 -9.94
#